data_AF-A0A972A1N2-F1
#
_entry.id   AF-A0A972A1N2-F1
#
_cell.length_a   1.000
_cell.length_b   1.000
_cell.length_c   1.000
_cell.angle_alpha   90.00
_cell.angle_beta   90.00
_cell.angle_gamma   90.00
#
_symmetry.space_group_name_H-M   'P 1'
#
loop_
_entity.id
_entity.type
_entity.pdbx_description
1 polymer ?
#
loop_
_entity_poly.entity_id
_entity_poly.type
_entity_poly.pdbx_seq_one_letter_code
_entity_poly.pdbx_strand_id
1 'polypeptide(L)'
;MKRLKRVLYVVTMVLVSIVLTGCLSFDMKVGKNGSLDMTFTIDTSKGMMSFKEIEKAIEDSVDNMNDFAGKNVAKLKSVKEDKDKKIVTAKISVSDINKMDEDSFFGKVKEYRKKNGKGLNNLVDVKDNSVEEKKVSGNLHMVYFSMSGTEMYGFEEVKVTVPEKLNILWMEEK
;
A
#
# COMPACT_ATOMS: atom_id res chain seq x y z
N MET A 1 -10.65 -6.52 -22.58
CA MET A 1 -10.86 -5.06 -22.73
C MET A 1 -12.17 -4.51 -22.15
N LYS A 2 -13.35 -5.15 -22.29
CA LYS A 2 -14.62 -4.61 -21.74
C LYS A 2 -14.84 -4.84 -20.22
N ARG A 3 -14.18 -5.85 -19.63
CA ARG A 3 -14.24 -6.15 -18.17
C ARG A 3 -13.22 -5.34 -17.36
N LEU A 4 -11.99 -5.20 -17.86
CA LEU A 4 -10.93 -4.38 -17.25
C LEU A 4 -11.33 -2.90 -17.07
N LYS A 5 -12.08 -2.34 -18.02
CA LYS A 5 -12.57 -0.95 -17.95
C LYS A 5 -13.68 -0.71 -16.93
N ARG A 6 -14.38 -1.76 -16.46
CA ARG A 6 -15.42 -1.63 -15.41
C ARG A 6 -14.82 -1.74 -14.01
N VAL A 7 -13.78 -2.56 -13.83
CA VAL A 7 -13.05 -2.72 -12.56
C VAL A 7 -12.31 -1.43 -12.19
N LEU A 8 -11.64 -0.81 -13.17
CA LEU A 8 -10.92 0.45 -12.96
C LEU A 8 -11.84 1.59 -12.50
N TYR A 9 -13.10 1.61 -12.96
CA TYR A 9 -14.06 2.69 -12.73
C TYR A 9 -14.71 2.63 -11.34
N VAL A 10 -14.91 1.44 -10.77
CA VAL A 10 -15.51 1.28 -9.43
C VAL A 10 -14.47 1.50 -8.33
N VAL A 11 -13.24 1.01 -8.54
CA VAL A 11 -12.12 1.25 -7.62
C VAL A 11 -11.76 2.74 -7.55
N THR A 12 -11.74 3.46 -8.69
CA THR A 12 -11.54 4.92 -8.67
C THR A 12 -12.70 5.67 -8.00
N MET A 13 -13.95 5.21 -8.11
CA MET A 13 -15.08 5.90 -7.50
C MET A 13 -15.10 5.78 -5.97
N VAL A 14 -14.70 4.62 -5.43
CA VAL A 14 -14.52 4.39 -3.98
C VAL A 14 -13.33 5.18 -3.42
N LEU A 15 -12.26 5.27 -4.21
CA LEU A 15 -11.06 5.99 -3.84
C LEU A 15 -11.24 7.52 -3.90
N VAL A 16 -12.00 8.05 -4.87
CA VAL A 16 -12.40 9.49 -4.94
C VAL A 16 -13.27 9.90 -3.75
N SER A 17 -14.06 8.99 -3.17
CA SER A 17 -14.84 9.29 -1.97
C SER A 17 -14.00 9.39 -0.69
N ILE A 18 -12.87 8.66 -0.60
CA ILE A 18 -11.94 8.76 0.55
C ILE A 18 -11.22 10.13 0.55
N VAL A 19 -10.97 10.72 -0.63
CA VAL A 19 -10.42 12.09 -0.80
C VAL A 19 -11.25 13.15 -0.07
N LEU A 20 -12.56 12.94 0.06
CA LEU A 20 -13.47 13.91 0.65
C LEU A 20 -13.60 13.79 2.16
N THR A 21 -13.05 12.75 2.81
CA THR A 21 -13.45 12.40 4.19
C THR A 21 -12.47 12.65 5.32
N GLY A 22 -11.18 12.76 5.07
CA GLY A 22 -10.23 13.16 6.10
C GLY A 22 -8.92 12.41 6.05
N CYS A 23 -7.97 12.98 6.77
CA CYS A 23 -6.58 12.61 6.79
C CYS A 23 -6.37 11.12 7.02
N LEU A 24 -5.60 10.51 6.13
CA LEU A 24 -5.27 9.08 6.18
C LEU A 24 -3.89 8.91 6.79
N SER A 25 -3.81 8.12 7.88
CA SER A 25 -2.54 7.56 8.33
C SER A 25 -2.46 6.07 7.99
N PHE A 26 -1.29 5.67 7.49
CA PHE A 26 -1.07 4.36 6.95
C PHE A 26 0.15 3.70 7.60
N ASP A 27 -0.07 2.64 8.37
CA ASP A 27 1.01 1.85 8.98
C ASP A 27 1.11 0.49 8.26
N MET A 28 2.25 0.27 7.61
CA MET A 28 2.60 -0.94 6.91
C MET A 28 3.71 -1.68 7.64
N LYS A 29 3.46 -2.92 8.03
CA LYS A 29 4.47 -3.81 8.62
C LYS A 29 4.78 -4.98 7.70
N VAL A 30 5.99 -4.97 7.15
CA VAL A 30 6.47 -6.02 6.25
C VAL A 30 7.05 -7.18 7.04
N GLY A 31 6.66 -8.40 6.68
CA GLY A 31 7.19 -9.65 7.22
C GLY A 31 8.48 -10.08 6.54
N LYS A 32 9.29 -10.89 7.22
CA LYS A 32 10.54 -11.46 6.68
C LYS A 32 10.32 -12.35 5.45
N ASN A 33 9.12 -12.87 5.28
CA ASN A 33 8.68 -13.74 4.19
C ASN A 33 7.95 -12.98 3.06
N GLY A 34 7.86 -11.65 3.14
CA GLY A 34 7.11 -10.84 2.18
C GLY A 34 5.61 -10.74 2.46
N SER A 35 5.14 -11.17 3.64
CA SER A 35 3.80 -10.80 4.10
C SER A 35 3.73 -9.31 4.45
N LEU A 36 2.54 -8.75 4.53
CA LEU A 36 2.30 -7.36 4.90
C LEU A 36 1.08 -7.27 5.82
N ASP A 37 1.22 -6.59 6.95
CA ASP A 37 0.08 -6.16 7.76
C ASP A 37 -0.10 -4.65 7.58
N MET A 38 -1.30 -4.23 7.18
CA MET A 38 -1.66 -2.84 6.93
C MET A 38 -2.67 -2.38 7.96
N THR A 39 -2.46 -1.21 8.56
CA THR A 39 -3.44 -0.51 9.39
C THR A 39 -3.76 0.82 8.74
N PHE A 40 -5.03 0.99 8.37
CA PHE A 40 -5.58 2.26 7.88
C PHE A 40 -6.29 2.94 9.04
N THR A 41 -6.01 4.23 9.23
CA THR A 41 -6.78 5.09 10.12
C THR A 41 -7.36 6.21 9.29
N ILE A 42 -8.69 6.32 9.29
CA ILE A 42 -9.45 7.27 8.52
C ILE A 42 -10.08 8.24 9.51
N ASP A 43 -9.65 9.50 9.49
CA ASP A 43 -10.39 10.56 10.16
C ASP A 43 -11.68 10.83 9.39
N THR A 44 -12.82 10.70 10.04
CA THR A 44 -14.17 10.95 9.48
C THR A 44 -14.76 12.28 9.95
N SER A 45 -14.01 13.06 10.73
CA SER A 45 -14.47 14.33 11.31
C SER A 45 -14.86 15.37 10.28
N LYS A 46 -14.27 15.30 9.09
CA LYS A 46 -14.50 16.21 7.96
C LYS A 46 -15.30 15.56 6.82
N GLY A 47 -15.67 14.29 6.97
CA GLY A 47 -16.25 13.47 5.90
C GLY A 47 -17.75 13.25 5.96
N MET A 48 -18.34 12.95 4.80
CA MET A 48 -19.78 12.65 4.65
C MET A 48 -20.09 11.15 4.55
N MET A 49 -19.09 10.26 4.48
CA MET A 49 -19.34 8.81 4.39
C MET A 49 -19.71 8.23 5.75
N SER A 50 -20.72 7.38 5.74
CA SER A 50 -21.07 6.55 6.88
C SER A 50 -20.04 5.44 7.09
N PHE A 51 -19.92 4.97 8.33
CA PHE A 51 -19.09 3.81 8.66
C PHE A 51 -19.33 2.60 7.76
N LYS A 52 -20.58 2.33 7.38
CA LYS A 52 -20.94 1.19 6.51
C LYS A 52 -20.39 1.34 5.10
N GLU A 53 -20.34 2.55 4.57
CA GLU A 53 -19.78 2.80 3.23
C GLU A 53 -18.26 2.61 3.26
N ILE A 54 -17.61 3.04 4.33
CA ILE A 54 -16.18 2.84 4.56
C ILE A 54 -15.85 1.35 4.73
N GLU A 55 -16.61 0.63 5.55
CA GLU A 55 -16.44 -0.81 5.76
C GLU A 55 -16.56 -1.57 4.45
N LYS A 56 -17.61 -1.30 3.67
CA LYS A 56 -17.83 -1.93 2.36
C LYS A 56 -16.72 -1.61 1.37
N ALA A 57 -16.27 -0.36 1.30
CA ALA A 57 -15.15 0.04 0.45
C ALA A 57 -13.87 -0.75 0.75
N ILE A 58 -13.62 -1.03 2.04
CA ILE A 58 -12.45 -1.78 2.49
C ILE A 58 -12.60 -3.27 2.18
N GLU A 59 -13.80 -3.83 2.36
CA GLU A 59 -14.12 -5.20 1.94
C GLU A 59 -13.92 -5.39 0.43
N ASP A 60 -14.50 -4.51 -0.38
CA ASP A 60 -14.37 -4.52 -1.84
C ASP A 60 -12.88 -4.42 -2.26
N SER A 61 -12.07 -3.64 -1.54
CA SER A 61 -10.62 -3.55 -1.78
C SER A 61 -9.89 -4.88 -1.53
N VAL A 62 -10.21 -5.57 -0.43
CA VAL A 62 -9.64 -6.89 -0.12
C VAL A 62 -10.06 -7.94 -1.15
N ASP A 63 -11.33 -7.94 -1.56
CA ASP A 63 -11.83 -8.87 -2.57
C ASP A 63 -11.16 -8.63 -3.92
N ASN A 64 -10.97 -7.38 -4.32
CA ASN A 64 -10.24 -7.04 -5.55
C ASN A 64 -8.78 -7.52 -5.53
N MET A 65 -8.07 -7.42 -4.39
CA MET A 65 -6.72 -7.98 -4.26
C MET A 65 -6.71 -9.50 -4.47
N ASN A 66 -7.72 -10.20 -3.93
CA ASN A 66 -7.85 -11.64 -4.07
C ASN A 66 -8.21 -12.06 -5.50
N ASP A 67 -9.13 -11.34 -6.13
CA ASP A 67 -9.53 -11.55 -7.52
C ASP A 67 -8.36 -11.32 -8.48
N PHE A 68 -7.58 -10.25 -8.27
CA PHE A 68 -6.38 -9.97 -9.04
C PHE A 68 -5.35 -11.10 -8.92
N ALA A 69 -5.12 -11.59 -7.70
CA ALA A 69 -4.20 -12.70 -7.45
C ALA A 69 -4.72 -14.07 -7.93
N GLY A 70 -6.01 -14.16 -8.29
CA GLY A 70 -6.71 -15.42 -8.60
C GLY A 70 -6.82 -16.37 -7.41
N LYS A 71 -6.58 -15.88 -6.18
CA LYS A 71 -6.63 -16.65 -4.93
C LYS A 71 -6.63 -15.73 -3.72
N ASN A 72 -6.98 -16.28 -2.56
CA ASN A 72 -7.00 -15.55 -1.29
C ASN A 72 -5.57 -15.22 -0.83
N VAL A 73 -5.13 -14.01 -1.12
CA VAL A 73 -3.84 -13.45 -0.69
C VAL A 73 -3.99 -12.39 0.40
N ALA A 74 -5.13 -11.69 0.42
CA ALA A 74 -5.49 -10.64 1.36
C ALA A 74 -6.65 -11.06 2.26
N LYS A 75 -6.63 -10.59 3.52
CA LYS A 75 -7.65 -10.84 4.52
C LYS A 75 -7.94 -9.57 5.32
N LEU A 76 -9.21 -9.19 5.37
CA LEU A 76 -9.71 -8.20 6.32
C LEU A 76 -9.69 -8.80 7.73
N LYS A 77 -8.89 -8.23 8.63
CA LYS A 77 -8.79 -8.67 10.03
C LYS A 77 -9.82 -7.99 10.92
N SER A 78 -10.05 -6.69 10.71
CA SER A 78 -11.06 -5.92 11.45
C SER A 78 -11.31 -4.57 10.81
N VAL A 79 -12.53 -4.05 10.94
CA VAL A 79 -12.88 -2.64 10.73
C VAL A 79 -13.60 -2.17 12.01
N LYS A 80 -13.20 -1.02 12.55
CA LYS A 80 -13.74 -0.49 13.82
C LYS A 80 -13.98 1.01 13.71
N GLU A 81 -15.12 1.46 14.22
CA GLU A 81 -15.45 2.87 14.39
C GLU A 81 -15.21 3.31 15.84
N ASP A 82 -14.48 4.40 16.03
CA ASP A 82 -14.44 5.19 17.25
C ASP A 82 -15.23 6.48 16.99
N LYS A 83 -16.51 6.48 17.39
CA LYS A 83 -17.43 7.60 17.14
C LYS A 83 -17.04 8.86 17.90
N ASP A 84 -16.47 8.70 19.09
CA ASP A 84 -16.07 9.83 19.94
C ASP A 84 -14.91 10.59 19.29
N LYS A 85 -13.96 9.85 18.72
CA LYS A 85 -12.83 10.43 17.98
C LYS A 85 -13.12 10.67 16.51
N LYS A 86 -14.27 10.20 16.01
CA LYS A 86 -14.63 10.20 14.59
C LYS A 86 -13.56 9.51 13.74
N ILE A 87 -13.09 8.35 14.17
CA ILE A 87 -12.03 7.60 13.49
C ILE A 87 -12.55 6.23 13.07
N VAL A 88 -12.19 5.78 11.86
CA VAL A 88 -12.33 4.39 11.45
C VAL A 88 -10.95 3.75 11.34
N THR A 89 -10.75 2.62 12.01
CA THR A 89 -9.51 1.84 11.90
C THR A 89 -9.79 0.51 11.22
N ALA A 90 -9.07 0.24 10.13
CA ALA A 90 -9.11 -1.05 9.45
C ALA A 90 -7.74 -1.74 9.46
N LYS A 91 -7.77 -3.06 9.60
CA LYS A 91 -6.58 -3.92 9.60
C LYS A 91 -6.71 -4.95 8.49
N ILE A 92 -5.74 -4.96 7.58
CA ILE A 92 -5.67 -5.89 6.46
C ILE A 92 -4.36 -6.67 6.58
N SER A 93 -4.39 -7.94 6.19
CA SER A 93 -3.21 -8.79 6.14
C SER A 93 -3.07 -9.39 4.75
N VAL A 94 -1.89 -9.26 4.16
CA VAL A 94 -1.53 -9.80 2.86
C VAL A 94 -0.44 -10.83 3.08
N SER A 95 -0.63 -12.01 2.50
CA SER A 95 0.28 -13.15 2.68
C SER A 95 1.54 -13.07 1.81
N ASP A 96 1.50 -12.34 0.69
CA ASP A 96 2.64 -12.14 -0.22
C ASP A 96 2.46 -10.83 -1.03
N ILE A 97 3.32 -9.85 -0.76
CA ILE A 97 3.34 -8.53 -1.44
C ILE A 97 3.47 -8.67 -2.95
N ASN A 98 4.23 -9.67 -3.44
CA ASN A 98 4.43 -9.87 -4.88
C ASN A 98 3.15 -10.30 -5.62
N LYS A 99 2.06 -10.56 -4.89
CA LYS A 99 0.75 -10.93 -5.46
C LYS A 99 -0.30 -9.85 -5.24
N MET A 100 0.05 -8.75 -4.58
CA MET A 100 -0.89 -7.70 -4.22
C MET A 100 -1.32 -6.89 -5.46
N ASP A 101 -0.36 -6.57 -6.32
CA ASP A 101 -0.57 -5.90 -7.60
C ASP A 101 0.59 -6.24 -8.57
N GLU A 102 0.52 -5.70 -9.79
CA GLU A 102 1.46 -5.98 -10.89
C GLU A 102 2.87 -5.37 -10.69
N ASP A 103 2.98 -4.31 -9.90
CA ASP A 103 4.20 -3.52 -9.74
C ASP A 103 4.83 -3.73 -8.33
N SER A 104 4.09 -4.25 -7.35
CA SER A 104 4.51 -4.53 -5.98
C SER A 104 5.56 -5.62 -5.91
N PHE A 105 6.59 -5.40 -5.09
CA PHE A 105 7.74 -6.30 -5.01
C PHE A 105 8.29 -6.45 -3.60
N PHE A 106 8.57 -7.69 -3.23
CA PHE A 106 9.38 -8.07 -2.07
C PHE A 106 10.43 -9.09 -2.52
N GLY A 107 11.70 -8.73 -2.37
CA GLY A 107 12.78 -9.62 -2.78
C GLY A 107 14.15 -8.95 -2.79
N LYS A 108 15.10 -9.53 -3.51
CA LYS A 108 16.45 -8.98 -3.63
C LYS A 108 16.54 -7.95 -4.77
N VAL A 109 17.35 -6.92 -4.58
CA VAL A 109 17.59 -5.87 -5.60
C VAL A 109 18.02 -6.47 -6.95
N LYS A 110 18.86 -7.51 -6.95
CA LYS A 110 19.26 -8.17 -8.20
C LYS A 110 18.10 -8.78 -8.98
N GLU A 111 17.07 -9.27 -8.29
CA GLU A 111 15.89 -9.86 -8.95
C GLU A 111 14.94 -8.76 -9.43
N TYR A 112 14.84 -7.65 -8.69
CA TYR A 112 14.11 -6.47 -9.11
C TYR A 112 14.69 -5.86 -10.40
N ARG A 113 16.02 -5.73 -10.50
CA ARG A 113 16.72 -5.27 -11.70
C ARG A 113 16.45 -6.14 -12.93
N LYS A 114 16.46 -7.47 -12.78
CA LYS A 114 16.16 -8.40 -13.88
C LYS A 114 14.76 -8.22 -14.45
N LYS A 115 13.82 -7.71 -13.65
CA LYS A 115 12.45 -7.41 -14.07
C LYS A 115 12.30 -5.99 -14.64
N ASN A 116 13.39 -5.26 -14.88
CA ASN A 116 13.37 -3.83 -15.24
C ASN A 116 12.55 -2.99 -14.25
N GLY A 117 12.69 -3.28 -12.95
CA GLY A 117 11.97 -2.58 -11.89
C GLY A 117 12.19 -1.06 -11.92
N LYS A 118 11.12 -0.30 -11.72
CA LYS A 118 11.09 1.18 -11.77
C LYS A 118 11.72 1.80 -10.51
N GLY A 119 12.08 3.08 -10.57
CA GLY A 119 12.43 3.89 -9.39
C GLY A 119 13.84 3.72 -8.82
N LEU A 120 14.70 2.89 -9.44
CA LEU A 120 16.07 2.66 -8.96
C LEU A 120 17.03 3.85 -9.14
N ASN A 121 16.64 4.85 -9.92
CA ASN A 121 17.39 6.09 -10.17
C ASN A 121 17.27 7.12 -9.03
N ASN A 122 16.33 6.96 -8.10
CA ASN A 122 16.02 7.92 -7.02
C ASN A 122 16.10 7.28 -5.63
N LEU A 123 17.12 6.43 -5.38
CA LEU A 123 17.27 5.77 -4.09
C LEU A 123 17.86 6.73 -3.05
N VAL A 124 17.35 6.68 -1.82
CA VAL A 124 17.92 7.37 -0.66
C VAL A 124 18.25 6.38 0.45
N ASP A 125 19.27 6.66 1.25
CA ASP A 125 19.56 5.90 2.47
C ASP A 125 18.73 6.41 3.65
N VAL A 126 18.83 5.74 4.80
CA VAL A 126 18.12 6.12 6.05
C VAL A 126 18.52 7.48 6.62
N LYS A 127 19.54 8.13 6.04
CA LYS A 127 20.00 9.49 6.38
C LYS A 127 19.65 10.49 5.29
N ASP A 128 18.76 10.12 4.37
CA ASP A 128 18.29 10.95 3.26
C ASP A 128 19.37 11.33 2.22
N ASN A 129 20.43 10.52 2.12
CA ASN A 129 21.44 10.72 1.08
C ASN A 129 21.07 9.97 -0.18
N SER A 130 21.18 10.62 -1.34
CA SER A 130 21.02 9.95 -2.63
C SER A 130 22.06 8.83 -2.81
N VAL A 131 21.59 7.66 -3.22
CA VAL A 131 22.41 6.47 -3.47
C VAL A 131 22.32 6.11 -4.95
N GLU A 132 23.46 6.05 -5.62
CA GLU A 132 23.51 5.54 -6.98
C GLU A 132 23.10 4.07 -7.03
N GLU A 133 22.20 3.72 -7.95
CA GLU A 133 21.74 2.35 -8.15
C GLU A 133 22.91 1.35 -8.21
N LYS A 134 23.95 1.64 -8.99
CA LYS A 134 25.08 0.71 -9.20
C LYS A 134 25.83 0.39 -7.91
N LYS A 135 25.80 1.27 -6.92
CA LYS A 135 26.43 1.08 -5.60
C LYS A 135 25.56 0.23 -4.67
N VAL A 136 24.29 0.05 -4.99
CA VAL A 136 23.38 -0.81 -4.23
C VAL A 136 23.67 -2.28 -4.50
N SER A 137 24.08 -2.98 -3.45
CA SER A 137 24.33 -4.42 -3.47
C SER A 137 23.09 -5.19 -3.91
N GLY A 138 23.25 -6.04 -4.93
CA GLY A 138 22.18 -6.89 -5.44
C GLY A 138 21.64 -7.91 -4.44
N ASN A 139 22.34 -8.14 -3.32
CA ASN A 139 21.92 -9.06 -2.26
C ASN A 139 21.07 -8.40 -1.16
N LEU A 140 20.94 -7.07 -1.19
CA LEU A 140 20.04 -6.36 -0.29
C LEU A 140 18.60 -6.74 -0.60
N HIS A 141 17.80 -6.92 0.46
CA HIS A 141 16.37 -7.02 0.30
C HIS A 141 15.81 -5.62 0.04
N MET A 142 14.71 -5.57 -0.68
CA MET A 142 13.95 -4.36 -0.94
C MET A 142 12.46 -4.68 -0.91
N VAL A 143 11.70 -3.66 -0.58
CA VAL A 143 10.25 -3.61 -0.70
C VAL A 143 9.93 -2.47 -1.63
N TYR A 144 9.00 -2.70 -2.55
CA TYR A 144 8.46 -1.69 -3.44
C TYR A 144 6.95 -1.85 -3.43
N PHE A 145 6.25 -0.74 -3.26
CA PHE A 145 4.80 -0.64 -3.40
C PHE A 145 4.52 0.31 -4.54
N SER A 146 3.65 -0.10 -5.47
CA SER A 146 3.11 0.86 -6.43
C SER A 146 2.16 1.77 -5.69
N MET A 147 2.63 2.98 -5.38
CA MET A 147 1.82 4.05 -4.83
C MET A 147 1.07 4.79 -5.94
N SER A 148 1.03 4.22 -7.17
CA SER A 148 0.28 4.80 -8.27
C SER A 148 -1.20 4.94 -7.89
N GLY A 149 -1.67 6.19 -7.89
CA GLY A 149 -3.01 6.57 -7.46
C GLY A 149 -3.12 7.05 -6.02
N THR A 150 -2.13 6.81 -5.14
CA THR A 150 -2.16 7.30 -3.74
C THR A 150 -1.90 8.80 -3.62
N GLU A 151 -1.25 9.40 -4.61
CA GLU A 151 -1.08 10.86 -4.73
C GLU A 151 -2.41 11.63 -4.68
N MET A 152 -3.53 10.95 -4.98
CA MET A 152 -4.86 11.54 -4.96
C MET A 152 -5.51 11.58 -3.56
N TYR A 153 -4.97 10.91 -2.53
CA TYR A 153 -5.71 10.66 -1.26
C TYR A 153 -5.25 11.48 -0.05
N GLY A 154 -4.39 12.50 -0.21
CA GLY A 154 -4.06 13.44 0.87
C GLY A 154 -3.54 12.74 2.14
N PHE A 155 -2.60 11.81 1.98
CA PHE A 155 -1.95 11.11 3.10
C PHE A 155 -1.24 12.11 4.01
N GLU A 156 -1.53 12.05 5.31
CA GLU A 156 -0.77 12.83 6.29
C GLU A 156 0.49 12.10 6.72
N GLU A 157 0.44 10.78 6.84
CA GLU A 157 1.57 9.97 7.30
C GLU A 157 1.54 8.57 6.69
N VAL A 158 2.64 8.17 6.04
CA VAL A 158 2.90 6.80 5.61
C VAL A 158 4.09 6.28 6.40
N LYS A 159 3.85 5.24 7.22
CA LYS A 159 4.88 4.60 8.01
C LYS A 159 5.10 3.17 7.53
N VAL A 160 6.31 2.88 7.11
CA VAL A 160 6.71 1.53 6.67
C VAL A 160 7.72 0.95 7.66
N THR A 161 7.31 -0.12 8.35
CA THR A 161 8.18 -0.90 9.22
C THR A 161 8.69 -2.13 8.47
N VAL A 162 9.98 -2.16 8.22
CA VAL A 162 10.68 -3.28 7.57
C VAL A 162 11.56 -4.05 8.56
N PRO A 163 11.76 -5.37 8.38
CA PRO A 163 12.71 -6.14 9.19
C PRO A 163 14.13 -5.54 9.14
N GLU A 164 14.86 -5.54 10.27
CA GLU A 164 16.20 -4.90 10.49
C GLU A 164 17.30 -5.17 9.43
N LYS A 165 17.09 -6.11 8.50
CA LYS A 165 18.02 -6.42 7.40
C LYS A 165 17.69 -5.67 6.10
N LEU A 166 16.69 -4.80 6.10
CA LEU A 166 16.30 -3.94 4.99
C LEU A 166 16.87 -2.54 5.22
N ASN A 167 17.98 -2.24 4.54
CA ASN A 167 18.74 -0.99 4.72
C ASN A 167 18.40 0.10 3.68
N ILE A 168 17.40 -0.12 2.84
CA ILE A 168 17.01 0.81 1.77
C ILE A 168 15.49 0.91 1.75
N LEU A 169 14.99 2.11 1.98
CA LEU A 169 13.59 2.47 1.82
C LEU A 169 13.46 3.20 0.49
N TRP A 170 12.46 2.79 -0.30
CA TRP A 170 12.04 3.53 -1.47
C TRP A 170 10.60 3.97 -1.24
N MET A 171 10.41 5.28 -1.22
CA MET A 171 9.12 5.92 -1.37
C MET A 171 9.22 6.79 -2.61
N GLU A 172 8.33 6.57 -3.55
CA GLU A 172 8.14 7.51 -4.65
C GLU A 172 7.58 8.81 -4.06
N GLU A 173 8.29 9.93 -4.22
CA GLU A 173 7.66 11.25 -4.29
C GLU A 173 8.45 12.15 -5.26
N LYS A 174 7.85 12.40 -6.43
CA LYS A 174 7.48 13.73 -6.93
C LYS A 174 6.88 13.66 -8.32
#